data_AF-R9K7U1-F1
#
_entry.id   AF-R9K7U1-F1
#
_cell.length_a   1.000
_cell.length_b   1.000
_cell.length_c   1.000
_cell.angle_alpha   90.00
_cell.angle_beta   90.00
_cell.angle_gamma   90.00
#
_symmetry.space_group_name_H-M   'P 1'
#
loop_
_entity.id
_entity.type
_entity.pdbx_description
1 polymer ?
#
loop_
_entity_poly.entity_id
_entity_poly.type
_entity_poly.pdbx_seq_one_letter_code
_entity_poly.pdbx_strand_id
1 'polypeptide(L)'
;MQWIDGSEIDIKQYTGESLCEKMSLEMWNCGCDMEQHTNWADFIQVAYFIIAFDTELTMGGIFTFLENSIGHYTPQIIQAFRAINDDNDADILAEICTLCPPEIMRSEFLAGSHQEYEITCFNANHELKEEIADRIVELSRKLYLNTDFDIWKLLFSFVENKIAAL
;
A
#
# COMPACT_ATOMS: atom_id res chain seq x y z
N MET A 1 6.04 -15.44 -17.00
CA MET A 1 4.93 -14.56 -16.57
C MET A 1 5.37 -13.12 -16.82
N GLN A 2 4.47 -12.18 -17.07
CA GLN A 2 4.85 -10.77 -17.20
C GLN A 2 5.16 -10.19 -15.81
N TRP A 3 6.28 -9.47 -15.70
CA TRP A 3 6.71 -8.76 -14.50
C TRP A 3 6.19 -7.32 -14.48
N ILE A 4 6.42 -6.61 -13.37
CA ILE A 4 5.89 -5.26 -13.12
C ILE A 4 6.42 -4.19 -14.10
N ASP A 5 7.62 -4.41 -14.67
CA ASP A 5 8.22 -3.57 -15.71
C ASP A 5 7.84 -3.99 -17.14
N GLY A 6 6.97 -4.99 -17.27
CA GLY A 6 6.54 -5.56 -18.54
C GLY A 6 7.47 -6.64 -19.12
N SER A 7 8.61 -6.93 -18.48
CA SER A 7 9.52 -8.01 -18.90
C SER A 7 8.95 -9.40 -18.59
N GLU A 8 9.58 -10.45 -19.10
CA GLU A 8 9.26 -11.81 -18.69
C GLU A 8 10.10 -12.23 -17.49
N ILE A 9 9.45 -12.85 -16.50
CA ILE A 9 10.09 -13.44 -15.32
C ILE A 9 9.74 -14.93 -15.21
N ASP A 10 10.75 -15.73 -14.86
CA ASP A 10 10.56 -17.10 -14.36
C ASP A 10 10.33 -17.02 -12.86
N ILE A 11 9.07 -17.11 -12.44
CA ILE A 11 8.69 -16.92 -11.04
C ILE A 11 9.03 -18.14 -10.17
N LYS A 12 9.23 -19.32 -10.77
CA LYS A 12 9.43 -20.59 -10.04
C LYS A 12 10.80 -20.70 -9.38
N GLN A 13 11.73 -19.81 -9.73
CA GLN A 13 13.05 -19.73 -9.09
C GLN A 13 13.04 -18.98 -7.75
N TYR A 14 11.93 -18.32 -7.40
CA TYR A 14 11.83 -17.49 -6.20
C TYR A 14 11.03 -18.20 -5.09
N THR A 15 11.39 -17.91 -3.84
CA THR A 15 10.54 -18.13 -2.68
C THR A 15 9.59 -16.94 -2.53
N GLY A 16 8.59 -17.05 -1.63
CA GLY A 16 7.73 -15.90 -1.34
C GLY A 16 8.52 -14.68 -0.86
N GLU A 17 9.47 -14.90 0.05
CA GLU A 17 10.38 -13.88 0.56
C GLU A 17 11.25 -13.25 -0.54
N SER A 18 12.00 -14.06 -1.31
CA SER A 18 12.95 -13.50 -2.28
C SER A 18 12.27 -12.80 -3.46
N LEU A 19 11.01 -13.16 -3.76
CA LEU A 19 10.22 -12.43 -4.74
C LEU A 19 9.75 -11.07 -4.20
N CYS A 20 9.31 -11.01 -2.93
CA CYS A 20 8.94 -9.76 -2.28
C CYS A 20 10.15 -8.82 -2.13
N GLU A 21 11.33 -9.34 -1.80
CA GLU A 21 12.59 -8.57 -1.77
C GLU A 21 12.94 -8.00 -3.15
N LYS A 22 12.85 -8.82 -4.22
CA LYS A 22 13.06 -8.34 -5.58
C LYS A 22 12.08 -7.22 -5.93
N MET A 23 10.80 -7.39 -5.57
CA MET A 23 9.76 -6.41 -5.83
C MET A 23 10.03 -5.08 -5.14
N SER A 24 10.38 -5.09 -3.84
CA SER A 24 10.64 -3.85 -3.09
C SER A 24 11.81 -3.03 -3.65
N LEU A 25 12.81 -3.70 -4.25
CA LEU A 25 13.94 -3.04 -4.91
C LEU A 25 13.60 -2.46 -6.28
N GLU A 26 12.69 -3.09 -7.01
CA GLU A 26 12.41 -2.76 -8.42
C GLU A 26 11.19 -1.85 -8.59
N MET A 27 10.20 -1.91 -7.70
CA MET A 27 8.93 -1.22 -7.85
C MET A 27 9.04 0.30 -8.02
N TRP A 28 10.05 0.93 -7.40
CA TRP A 28 10.26 2.37 -7.49
C TRP A 28 11.11 2.78 -8.71
N ASN A 29 11.78 1.82 -9.35
CA ASN A 29 12.69 2.03 -10.46
C ASN A 29 12.13 1.56 -11.80
N CYS A 30 11.00 0.84 -11.82
CA CYS A 30 10.48 0.24 -13.06
C CYS A 30 9.89 1.24 -14.06
N GLY A 31 9.65 2.51 -13.68
CA GLY A 31 8.89 3.45 -14.52
C GLY A 31 7.52 2.90 -14.94
N CYS A 32 7.04 1.92 -14.18
CA CYS A 32 5.85 1.13 -14.40
C CYS A 32 4.63 2.02 -14.18
N ASP A 33 3.74 2.03 -15.17
CA ASP A 33 2.48 2.73 -15.08
C ASP A 33 1.55 1.94 -14.16
N MET A 34 1.32 2.49 -12.96
CA MET A 34 0.45 1.91 -11.95
C MET A 34 -0.95 1.65 -12.48
N GLU A 35 -1.42 2.36 -13.51
CA GLU A 35 -2.71 2.07 -14.16
C GLU A 35 -2.75 0.66 -14.79
N GLN A 36 -1.59 0.06 -15.07
CA GLN A 36 -1.46 -1.26 -15.69
C GLN A 36 -1.38 -2.41 -14.67
N HIS A 37 -1.49 -2.13 -13.37
CA HIS A 37 -1.41 -3.16 -12.32
C HIS A 37 -2.36 -4.34 -12.54
N THR A 38 -3.51 -4.11 -13.18
CA THR A 38 -4.50 -5.15 -13.49
C THR A 38 -4.00 -6.22 -14.47
N ASN A 39 -2.90 -5.96 -15.19
CA ASN A 39 -2.27 -6.93 -16.08
C ASN A 39 -1.32 -7.87 -15.33
N TRP A 40 -0.94 -7.54 -14.10
CA TRP A 40 -0.06 -8.36 -13.28
C TRP A 40 -0.84 -9.52 -12.67
N ALA A 41 -0.15 -10.62 -12.36
CA ALA A 41 -0.79 -11.72 -11.65
C ALA A 41 -1.29 -11.26 -10.26
N ASP A 42 -2.43 -11.79 -9.81
CA ASP A 42 -3.09 -11.34 -8.57
C ASP A 42 -2.14 -11.29 -7.36
N PHE A 43 -1.26 -12.29 -7.22
CA PHE A 43 -0.34 -12.35 -6.08
C PHE A 43 0.81 -11.32 -6.17
N ILE A 44 1.15 -10.87 -7.38
CA ILE A 44 2.07 -9.75 -7.62
C ILE A 44 1.41 -8.45 -7.23
N GLN A 45 0.13 -8.25 -7.58
CA GLN A 45 -0.64 -7.07 -7.17
C GLN A 45 -0.75 -7.00 -5.64
N VAL A 46 -1.11 -8.11 -4.98
CA VAL A 46 -1.19 -8.19 -3.51
C VAL A 46 0.14 -7.83 -2.86
N ALA A 47 1.25 -8.44 -3.30
CA ALA A 47 2.57 -8.13 -2.75
C ALA A 47 2.95 -6.67 -2.97
N TYR A 48 2.69 -6.13 -4.17
CA TYR A 48 2.99 -4.75 -4.50
C TYR A 48 2.27 -3.79 -3.54
N PHE A 49 0.96 -3.95 -3.36
CA PHE A 49 0.17 -3.03 -2.55
C PHE A 49 0.54 -3.07 -1.06
N ILE A 50 0.87 -4.24 -0.51
CA ILE A 50 1.36 -4.35 0.87
C ILE A 50 2.72 -3.66 1.03
N ILE A 51 3.66 -3.91 0.11
CA ILE A 51 5.00 -3.29 0.17
C ILE A 51 4.92 -1.77 -0.03
N ALA A 52 4.08 -1.30 -0.96
CA ALA A 52 3.86 0.12 -1.21
C ALA A 52 3.27 0.80 0.03
N PHE A 53 2.23 0.20 0.64
CA PHE A 53 1.62 0.71 1.85
C PHE A 53 2.63 0.81 3.00
N ASP A 54 3.40 -0.26 3.26
CA ASP A 54 4.43 -0.27 4.30
C ASP A 54 5.45 0.85 4.12
N THR A 55 5.95 1.01 2.89
CA THR A 55 6.97 2.00 2.55
C THR A 55 6.45 3.41 2.78
N GLU A 56 5.26 3.72 2.27
CA GLU A 56 4.65 5.05 2.40
C GLU A 56 4.33 5.41 3.85
N LEU A 57 3.79 4.45 4.63
CA LEU A 57 3.52 4.69 6.06
C LEU A 57 4.81 4.85 6.86
N THR A 58 5.85 4.09 6.55
CA THR A 58 7.16 4.22 7.21
C THR A 58 7.82 5.56 6.90
N MET A 59 7.68 6.06 5.68
CA MET A 59 8.31 7.31 5.25
C MET A 59 7.55 8.56 5.69
N GLY A 60 6.22 8.56 5.53
CA GLY A 60 5.39 9.75 5.69
C GLY A 60 4.28 9.63 6.73
N GLY A 61 4.00 8.43 7.24
CA GLY A 61 2.87 8.16 8.13
C GLY A 61 1.52 8.20 7.43
N ILE A 62 0.46 7.92 8.21
CA ILE A 62 -0.91 7.73 7.68
C ILE A 62 -1.44 8.94 6.91
N PHE A 63 -1.16 10.15 7.37
CA PHE A 63 -1.72 11.35 6.74
C PHE A 63 -1.06 11.67 5.40
N THR A 64 0.26 11.53 5.30
CA THR A 64 0.98 11.65 4.03
C THR A 64 0.50 10.56 3.06
N PHE A 65 0.27 9.33 3.55
CA PHE A 65 -0.31 8.26 2.76
C PHE A 65 -1.70 8.62 2.19
N LEU A 66 -2.57 9.26 2.96
CA LEU A 66 -3.91 9.64 2.47
C LEU A 66 -3.88 10.70 1.37
N GLU A 67 -2.81 11.51 1.28
CA GLU A 67 -2.63 12.53 0.23
C GLU A 67 -1.90 12.01 -1.01
N ASN A 68 -1.06 10.98 -0.84
CA ASN A 68 -0.19 10.47 -1.90
C ASN A 68 -0.95 9.67 -2.96
N SER A 69 -0.24 9.25 -4.01
CA SER A 69 -0.83 8.51 -5.14
C SER A 69 -1.21 7.08 -4.78
N ILE A 70 -0.44 6.44 -3.90
CA ILE A 70 -0.71 5.09 -3.39
C ILE A 70 -2.01 5.07 -2.58
N GLY A 71 -2.33 6.12 -1.83
CA GLY A 71 -3.57 6.28 -1.07
C GLY A 71 -4.83 6.16 -1.91
N HIS A 72 -4.77 6.50 -3.21
CA HIS A 72 -5.90 6.30 -4.12
C HIS A 72 -6.23 4.81 -4.34
N TYR A 73 -5.25 3.93 -4.16
CA TYR A 73 -5.41 2.48 -4.26
C TYR A 73 -5.78 1.81 -2.92
N THR A 74 -6.28 2.58 -1.94
CA THR A 74 -6.69 2.01 -0.65
C THR A 74 -7.70 0.87 -0.76
N PRO A 75 -8.70 0.87 -1.68
CA PRO A 75 -9.55 -0.30 -1.87
C PRO A 75 -8.78 -1.57 -2.21
N GLN A 76 -7.75 -1.46 -3.06
CA GLN A 76 -6.88 -2.57 -3.46
C GLN A 76 -5.97 -3.00 -2.30
N ILE A 77 -5.44 -2.05 -1.52
CA ILE A 77 -4.64 -2.33 -0.33
C ILE A 77 -5.47 -3.09 0.72
N ILE A 78 -6.71 -2.66 0.98
CA ILE A 78 -7.63 -3.38 1.86
C ILE A 78 -7.85 -4.81 1.36
N GLN A 79 -8.09 -5.00 0.07
CA GLN A 79 -8.23 -6.35 -0.50
C GLN A 79 -6.94 -7.17 -0.40
N ALA A 80 -5.78 -6.54 -0.50
CA ALA A 80 -4.49 -7.21 -0.33
C ALA A 80 -4.31 -7.74 1.10
N PHE A 81 -4.66 -6.94 2.12
CA PHE A 81 -4.67 -7.41 3.51
C PHE A 81 -5.62 -8.59 3.71
N ARG A 82 -6.85 -8.51 3.17
CA ARG A 82 -7.79 -9.66 3.21
C ARG A 82 -7.21 -10.90 2.53
N ALA A 83 -6.54 -10.73 1.39
CA ALA A 83 -5.96 -11.84 0.63
C ALA A 83 -4.87 -12.59 1.40
N ILE A 84 -4.12 -11.90 2.26
CA ILE A 84 -3.11 -12.51 3.14
C ILE A 84 -3.67 -12.94 4.51
N ASN A 85 -4.99 -12.84 4.70
CA ASN A 85 -5.74 -13.15 5.93
C ASN A 85 -5.43 -12.20 7.10
N ASP A 86 -5.08 -10.95 6.81
CA ASP A 86 -4.99 -9.89 7.82
C ASP A 86 -6.27 -9.05 7.81
N ASP A 87 -7.31 -9.59 8.45
CA ASP A 87 -8.59 -8.92 8.53
C ASP A 87 -8.56 -7.67 9.44
N ASN A 88 -7.68 -7.66 10.43
CA ASN A 88 -7.62 -6.59 11.43
C ASN A 88 -7.12 -5.28 10.80
N ASP A 89 -5.99 -5.32 10.12
CA ASP A 89 -5.43 -4.13 9.47
C ASP A 89 -6.32 -3.64 8.33
N ALA A 90 -6.96 -4.57 7.61
CA ALA A 90 -7.94 -4.23 6.60
C ALA A 90 -9.17 -3.49 7.18
N ASP A 91 -9.66 -3.88 8.36
CA ASP A 91 -10.78 -3.20 9.03
C ASP A 91 -10.37 -1.81 9.54
N ILE A 92 -9.18 -1.70 10.13
CA ILE A 92 -8.63 -0.44 10.62
C ILE A 92 -8.48 0.56 9.47
N LEU A 93 -7.90 0.14 8.35
CA LEU A 93 -7.70 1.00 7.19
C LEU A 93 -9.05 1.42 6.57
N ALA A 94 -10.03 0.52 6.52
CA ALA A 94 -11.39 0.86 6.07
C ALA A 94 -12.08 1.90 6.98
N GLU A 95 -11.89 1.81 8.30
CA GLU A 95 -12.39 2.81 9.26
C GLU A 95 -11.72 4.17 9.03
N ILE A 96 -10.39 4.20 8.87
CA ILE A 96 -9.64 5.42 8.56
C ILE A 96 -10.18 6.09 7.29
N CYS A 97 -10.40 5.33 6.22
CA CYS A 97 -10.93 5.87 4.95
C CYS A 97 -12.38 6.34 5.04
N THR A 98 -13.18 5.80 5.98
CA THR A 98 -14.52 6.31 6.24
C THR A 98 -14.48 7.68 6.92
N LEU A 99 -13.49 7.90 7.79
CA LEU A 99 -13.28 9.17 8.48
C LEU A 99 -12.64 10.23 7.56
N CYS A 100 -11.73 9.78 6.69
CA CYS A 100 -10.93 10.64 5.83
C CYS A 100 -10.63 9.94 4.50
N PRO A 101 -11.51 10.09 3.49
CA PRO A 101 -11.35 9.45 2.19
C PRO A 101 -10.12 10.00 1.43
N PRO A 102 -9.22 9.13 0.92
CA PRO A 102 -8.03 9.56 0.18
C PRO A 102 -8.34 10.43 -1.04
N GLU A 103 -9.45 10.18 -1.74
CA GLU A 103 -9.88 10.97 -2.90
C GLU A 103 -10.11 12.45 -2.55
N ILE A 104 -10.70 12.70 -1.38
CA ILE A 104 -10.98 14.07 -0.91
C ILE A 104 -9.66 14.75 -0.55
N MET A 105 -8.83 14.08 0.26
CA MET A 105 -7.54 14.61 0.71
C MET A 105 -6.62 14.97 -0.46
N ARG A 106 -6.49 14.04 -1.41
CA ARG A 106 -5.69 14.26 -2.62
C ARG A 106 -6.25 15.40 -3.48
N SER A 107 -7.58 15.49 -3.63
CA SER A 107 -8.19 16.56 -4.43
C SER A 107 -7.97 17.95 -3.82
N GLU A 108 -8.08 18.09 -2.50
CA GLU A 108 -7.80 19.31 -1.76
C GLU A 108 -6.31 19.69 -1.85
N PHE A 109 -5.42 18.70 -1.79
CA PHE A 109 -3.98 18.90 -1.93
C PHE A 109 -3.58 19.40 -3.34
N LEU A 110 -4.08 18.76 -4.39
CA LEU A 110 -3.79 19.12 -5.79
C LEU A 110 -4.36 20.50 -6.17
N ALA A 111 -5.49 20.90 -5.59
CA ALA A 111 -6.01 22.27 -5.74
C ALA A 111 -5.03 23.34 -5.20
N GLY A 112 -4.11 22.95 -4.31
CA GLY A 112 -3.03 23.78 -3.77
C GLY A 112 -1.82 24.00 -4.69
N SER A 113 -1.83 23.51 -5.95
CA SER A 113 -0.73 23.66 -6.94
C SER A 113 0.54 22.81 -6.70
N HIS A 114 0.45 21.71 -5.96
CA HIS A 114 1.59 20.83 -5.67
C HIS A 114 1.75 19.74 -6.74
N GLN A 115 3.00 19.30 -7.02
CA GLN A 115 3.24 18.15 -7.89
C GLN A 115 3.21 16.82 -7.11
N GLU A 116 2.77 15.75 -7.78
CA GLU A 116 2.55 14.42 -7.19
C GLU A 116 3.80 13.81 -6.52
N TYR A 117 4.99 14.10 -7.04
CA TYR A 117 6.26 13.57 -6.51
C TYR A 117 6.89 14.44 -5.41
N GLU A 118 6.26 15.56 -5.03
CA GLU A 118 6.76 16.45 -3.98
C GLU A 118 6.20 16.10 -2.58
N ILE A 119 5.28 15.14 -2.51
CA ILE A 119 4.60 14.76 -1.26
C ILE A 119 5.59 14.02 -0.36
N THR A 120 6.08 14.72 0.65
CA THR A 120 6.98 14.16 1.68
C THR A 120 6.47 14.41 3.11
N CYS A 121 5.40 15.20 3.25
CA CYS A 121 4.73 15.49 4.52
C CYS A 121 3.28 15.91 4.29
N PHE A 122 2.46 15.75 5.34
CA PHE A 122 1.05 16.13 5.38
C PHE A 122 0.82 17.64 5.23
N ASN A 123 -0.18 18.03 4.44
CA ASN A 123 -0.60 19.42 4.29
C ASN A 123 -1.63 19.83 5.36
N ALA A 124 -1.19 20.57 6.37
CA ALA A 124 -2.05 21.02 7.47
C ALA A 124 -3.21 21.98 7.07
N ASN A 125 -3.36 22.35 5.79
CA ASN A 125 -4.44 23.22 5.33
C ASN A 125 -5.80 22.53 5.16
N HIS A 126 -5.90 21.21 5.43
CA HIS A 126 -7.16 20.49 5.41
C HIS A 126 -8.12 21.00 6.51
N GLU A 127 -9.41 21.16 6.19
CA GLU A 127 -10.48 21.46 7.16
C GLU A 127 -10.87 20.23 8.01
N LEU A 128 -9.92 19.34 8.29
CA LEU A 128 -10.15 18.15 9.10
C LEU A 128 -10.32 18.56 10.57
N LYS A 129 -11.45 18.19 11.18
CA LYS A 129 -11.67 18.43 12.61
C LYS A 129 -10.60 17.71 13.44
N GLU A 130 -10.07 18.38 14.45
CA GLU A 130 -9.04 17.86 15.35
C GLU A 130 -9.43 16.49 15.94
N GLU A 131 -10.69 16.32 16.37
CA GLU A 131 -11.22 15.04 16.89
C GLU A 131 -11.13 13.88 15.86
N ILE A 132 -11.31 14.18 14.57
CA ILE A 132 -11.20 13.18 13.50
C ILE A 132 -9.72 12.85 13.25
N ALA A 133 -8.86 13.86 13.25
CA ALA A 133 -7.42 13.68 13.11
C ALA A 133 -6.85 12.80 14.25
N ASP A 134 -7.23 13.10 15.49
CA ASP A 134 -6.84 12.31 16.67
C ASP A 134 -7.32 10.86 16.56
N ARG A 135 -8.56 10.65 16.10
CA ARG A 135 -9.10 9.30 15.89
C ARG A 135 -8.31 8.52 14.85
N ILE A 136 -7.90 9.16 13.74
CA ILE A 136 -7.08 8.53 12.71
C ILE A 136 -5.71 8.14 13.27
N VAL A 137 -5.10 9.00 14.09
CA VAL A 137 -3.83 8.69 14.77
C VAL A 137 -3.97 7.52 15.75
N GLU A 138 -5.08 7.45 16.49
CA GLU A 138 -5.36 6.30 17.36
C GLU A 138 -5.53 4.99 16.59
N LEU A 139 -6.21 5.04 15.45
CA LEU A 139 -6.40 3.88 14.58
C LEU A 139 -5.08 3.45 13.94
N SER A 140 -4.28 4.38 13.44
CA SER A 140 -3.00 4.07 12.78
C SER A 140 -2.00 3.41 13.73
N ARG A 141 -2.03 3.75 15.02
CA ARG A 141 -1.23 3.08 16.07
C ARG A 141 -1.60 1.61 16.28
N LYS A 142 -2.74 1.15 15.78
CA LYS A 142 -3.18 -0.26 15.86
C LYS A 142 -2.79 -1.06 14.62
N LEU A 143 -2.33 -0.40 13.56
CA LEU A 143 -1.82 -1.10 12.37
C LEU A 143 -0.58 -1.90 12.71
N TYR A 144 -0.33 -2.98 11.97
CA TYR A 144 0.77 -3.92 12.20
C TYR A 144 2.12 -3.22 12.37
N LEU A 145 2.38 -2.12 11.62
CA LEU A 145 3.63 -1.34 11.68
C LEU A 145 3.97 -0.83 13.10
N ASN A 146 2.95 -0.66 13.94
CA ASN A 146 3.07 -0.14 15.30
C ASN A 146 2.90 -1.25 16.36
N THR A 147 2.95 -2.52 15.95
CA THR A 147 2.80 -3.70 16.82
C THR A 147 3.91 -4.71 16.57
N ASP A 148 3.94 -5.79 17.36
CA ASP A 148 4.86 -6.93 17.13
C ASP A 148 4.30 -7.93 16.09
N PHE A 149 3.24 -7.58 15.34
CA PHE A 149 2.63 -8.46 14.35
C PHE A 149 3.49 -8.55 13.08
N ASP A 150 3.87 -9.76 12.72
CA ASP A 150 4.72 -10.05 11.56
C ASP A 150 3.87 -10.24 10.29
N ILE A 151 3.56 -9.13 9.62
CA ILE A 151 2.83 -9.13 8.34
C ILE A 151 3.59 -9.84 7.23
N TRP A 152 4.93 -9.77 7.28
CA TRP A 152 5.80 -10.27 6.22
C TRP A 152 5.72 -11.78 6.12
N LYS A 153 5.63 -12.46 7.27
CA LYS A 153 5.38 -13.90 7.30
C LYS A 153 4.07 -14.29 6.59
N LEU A 154 3.00 -13.51 6.76
CA LEU A 154 1.74 -13.76 6.06
C LEU A 154 1.89 -13.55 4.55
N LEU A 155 2.49 -12.42 4.16
CA LEU A 155 2.72 -12.09 2.76
C LEU A 155 3.58 -13.13 2.06
N PHE A 156 4.72 -13.52 2.64
CA PHE A 156 5.64 -14.49 2.07
C PHE A 156 4.97 -15.85 1.91
N SER A 157 4.23 -16.30 2.93
CA SER A 157 3.47 -17.55 2.87
C SER A 157 2.41 -17.52 1.76
N PHE A 158 1.70 -16.39 1.61
CA PHE A 158 0.71 -16.21 0.55
C PHE A 158 1.36 -16.29 -0.84
N VAL A 159 2.44 -15.55 -1.07
CA VAL A 159 3.15 -15.52 -2.35
C VAL A 159 3.73 -16.89 -2.68
N GLU A 160 4.38 -17.55 -1.72
CA GLU A 160 4.97 -18.89 -1.92
C GLU A 160 3.91 -19.93 -2.31
N ASN A 161 2.76 -19.93 -1.61
CA ASN A 161 1.65 -20.82 -1.95
C ASN A 161 1.11 -20.56 -3.36
N LYS A 162 1.07 -19.30 -3.80
CA LYS A 162 0.64 -18.94 -5.17
C LYS A 162 1.66 -19.37 -6.21
N ILE A 163 2.96 -19.21 -5.95
CA ILE A 163 4.03 -19.70 -6.82
C ILE A 163 3.95 -21.23 -6.98
N ALA A 164 3.75 -21.96 -5.87
CA ALA A 164 3.64 -23.42 -5.88
C ALA A 164 2.41 -23.96 -6.64
N ALA A 165 1.38 -23.14 -6.82
CA ALA A 165 0.16 -23.49 -7.53
C ALA A 165 0.20 -23.23 -9.05
N LEU A 166 1.27 -22.58 -9.56
CA LEU A 166 1.52 -22.32 -10.99
C LEU A 166 2.24 -23.47 -11.68
#